data_AF-A0A2C9EPY0-F1
#
_entry.id   AF-A0A2C9EPY0-F1
#
_cell.length_a   1.000
_cell.length_b   1.000
_cell.length_c   1.000
_cell.angle_alpha   90.00
_cell.angle_beta   90.00
_cell.angle_gamma   90.00
#
_symmetry.space_group_name_H-M   'P 1'
#
loop_
_entity.id
_entity.type
_entity.pdbx_description
1 polymer ?
#
loop_
_entity_poly.entity_id
_entity_poly.type
_entity_poly.pdbx_seq_one_letter_code
_entity_poly.pdbx_strand_id
1 'polypeptide(L)'
;MLTRVHRVRERDKRIVKRKKEEALKQHGALQCEACGFNFSQTYGADVEGVIDVHHTKPLHTLQPGDKTKLADLALLCANCHRVVHSQRKWLSVAEVKERYQANLKQT
;
A
#
# COMPACT_ATOMS: atom_id res chain seq x y z
N MET A 1 -7.62 8.63 11.80
CA MET A 1 -8.82 7.83 12.12
C MET A 1 -9.23 7.07 10.87
N LEU A 2 -8.97 5.76 10.82
CA LEU A 2 -9.49 4.89 9.75
C LEU A 2 -11.01 4.80 9.95
N THR A 3 -11.81 5.36 9.05
CA THR A 3 -13.27 5.24 9.15
C THR A 3 -13.68 3.78 8.91
N ARG A 4 -14.84 3.37 9.44
CA ARG A 4 -15.37 2.00 9.26
C ARG A 4 -15.44 1.61 7.78
N VAL A 5 -15.81 2.56 6.91
CA VAL A 5 -15.86 2.38 5.45
C VAL A 5 -14.47 2.10 4.88
N HIS A 6 -13.45 2.85 5.33
CA HIS A 6 -12.08 2.65 4.89
C HIS A 6 -11.58 1.25 5.21
N ARG A 7 -11.78 0.81 6.45
CA ARG A 7 -11.38 -0.52 6.94
C ARG A 7 -12.06 -1.66 6.20
N VAL A 8 -13.34 -1.51 5.81
CA VAL A 8 -14.06 -2.58 5.08
C VAL A 8 -13.56 -2.69 3.65
N ARG A 9 -13.41 -1.57 2.94
CA ARG A 9 -13.00 -1.56 1.52
C ARG A 9 -11.51 -1.89 1.34
N GLU A 10 -10.62 -1.44 2.23
CA GLU A 10 -9.20 -1.88 2.25
C GLU A 10 -9.05 -3.39 2.48
N ARG A 11 -10.03 -4.00 3.14
CA ARG A 11 -10.02 -5.44 3.44
C ARG A 11 -10.84 -6.29 2.47
N ASP A 12 -11.27 -5.74 1.32
CA ASP A 12 -11.87 -6.58 0.28
C ASP A 12 -10.81 -7.57 -0.24
N LYS A 13 -10.93 -8.82 0.22
CA LYS A 13 -9.97 -9.89 -0.09
C LYS A 13 -9.81 -10.12 -1.60
N ARG A 14 -10.85 -9.87 -2.39
CA ARG A 14 -10.80 -10.09 -3.85
C ARG A 14 -9.89 -9.07 -4.52
N ILE A 15 -10.03 -7.80 -4.17
CA ILE A 15 -9.22 -6.74 -4.79
C ILE A 15 -7.78 -6.76 -4.28
N VAL A 16 -7.58 -7.09 -2.99
CA VAL A 16 -6.27 -7.31 -2.39
C VAL A 16 -5.52 -8.43 -3.12
N LYS A 17 -6.16 -9.58 -3.32
CA LYS A 17 -5.56 -10.72 -4.04
C LYS A 17 -5.17 -10.33 -5.46
N ARG A 18 -6.09 -9.71 -6.21
CA ARG A 18 -5.85 -9.27 -7.59
C ARG A 18 -4.70 -8.28 -7.72
N LYS A 19 -4.59 -7.30 -6.80
CA LYS A 19 -3.48 -6.34 -6.83
C LYS A 19 -2.13 -7.03 -6.57
N LYS A 20 -2.07 -7.99 -5.64
CA LYS A 20 -0.85 -8.76 -5.36
C LYS A 20 -0.45 -9.65 -6.55
N GLU A 21 -1.42 -10.36 -7.14
CA GLU A 21 -1.19 -11.18 -8.35
C GLU A 21 -0.67 -10.33 -9.52
N GLU A 22 -1.25 -9.14 -9.73
CA GLU A 22 -0.79 -8.22 -10.76
C GLU A 22 0.65 -7.76 -10.52
N ALA A 23 0.98 -7.38 -9.28
CA ALA A 23 2.33 -6.97 -8.93
C ALA A 23 3.36 -8.12 -9.10
N LEU A 24 3.00 -9.34 -8.69
CA LEU A 24 3.83 -10.53 -8.92
C LEU A 24 4.05 -10.78 -10.41
N LYS A 25 3.00 -10.64 -11.23
CA LYS A 25 3.09 -10.84 -12.68
C LYS A 25 3.96 -9.76 -13.36
N GLN A 26 3.85 -8.50 -12.93
CA GLN A 26 4.57 -7.39 -13.54
C GLN A 26 6.03 -7.26 -13.07
N HIS A 27 6.29 -7.55 -11.79
CA HIS A 27 7.58 -7.25 -11.15
C HIS A 27 8.29 -8.49 -10.58
N GLY A 28 7.63 -9.66 -10.58
CA GLY A 28 8.19 -10.89 -10.02
C GLY A 28 8.26 -10.93 -8.49
N ALA A 29 7.83 -9.87 -7.80
CA ALA A 29 7.93 -9.76 -6.35
C ALA A 29 6.89 -8.81 -5.76
N LEU A 30 6.63 -8.96 -4.45
CA LEU A 30 5.85 -8.00 -3.67
C LEU A 30 6.78 -7.09 -2.89
N GLN A 31 6.86 -5.83 -3.31
CA GLN A 31 7.71 -4.81 -2.72
C GLN A 31 6.89 -3.59 -2.34
N CYS A 32 7.27 -2.92 -1.26
CA CYS A 32 6.68 -1.65 -0.86
C CYS A 32 6.95 -0.59 -1.93
N GLU A 33 5.91 0.01 -2.49
CA GLU A 33 6.02 1.04 -3.53
C GLU A 33 6.65 2.35 -2.99
N ALA A 34 6.67 2.55 -1.67
CA ALA A 34 7.30 3.70 -1.03
C ALA A 34 8.80 3.47 -0.73
N CYS A 35 9.16 2.40 -0.03
CA CYS A 35 10.52 2.18 0.47
C CYS A 35 11.27 1.00 -0.17
N GLY A 36 10.63 0.22 -1.05
CA GLY A 36 11.23 -0.96 -1.67
C GLY A 36 11.30 -2.20 -0.78
N PHE A 37 10.86 -2.13 0.48
CA PHE A 37 10.92 -3.26 1.41
C PHE A 37 10.20 -4.50 0.87
N ASN A 38 10.88 -5.64 0.91
CA ASN A 38 10.36 -6.94 0.52
C ASN A 38 10.40 -7.89 1.72
N PHE A 39 9.23 -8.33 2.18
CA PHE A 39 9.12 -9.24 3.32
C PHE A 39 9.75 -10.59 3.04
N SER A 40 9.50 -11.16 1.86
CA SER A 40 10.00 -12.50 1.53
C SER A 40 11.52 -12.53 1.43
N GLN A 41 12.12 -11.50 0.82
CA GLN A 41 13.59 -11.37 0.73
C GLN A 41 14.25 -11.11 2.10
N THR A 42 13.54 -10.45 3.02
CA THR A 42 14.10 -10.05 4.32
C THR A 42 13.91 -11.12 5.40
N TYR A 43 12.74 -11.76 5.43
CA TYR A 43 12.33 -12.65 6.52
C TYR A 43 12.21 -14.13 6.10
N GLY A 44 12.17 -14.45 4.80
CA GLY A 44 12.02 -15.81 4.30
C GLY A 44 10.81 -16.00 3.39
N ALA A 45 10.81 -17.08 2.61
CA ALA A 45 9.75 -17.39 1.64
C ALA A 45 8.39 -17.71 2.28
N ASP A 46 8.37 -18.14 3.54
CA ASP A 46 7.16 -18.48 4.30
C ASP A 46 6.24 -17.27 4.57
N VAL A 47 6.77 -16.05 4.48
CA VAL A 47 5.98 -14.80 4.56
C VAL A 47 5.68 -14.19 3.20
N GLU A 48 5.78 -14.97 2.11
CA GLU A 48 5.34 -14.54 0.79
C GLU A 48 3.87 -14.10 0.82
N GLY A 49 3.59 -12.91 0.29
CA GLY A 49 2.25 -12.32 0.34
C GLY A 49 2.02 -11.36 1.51
N VAL A 50 2.92 -11.29 2.51
CA VAL A 50 2.83 -10.28 3.57
C VAL A 50 3.17 -8.91 2.98
N ILE A 51 2.14 -8.11 2.76
CA ILE A 51 2.19 -6.71 2.35
C ILE A 51 0.77 -6.12 2.45
N ASP A 52 0.66 -4.84 2.81
CA ASP A 52 -0.62 -4.14 2.86
C ASP A 52 -0.98 -3.58 1.48
N VAL A 53 -2.28 -3.56 1.18
CA VAL A 53 -2.82 -2.93 -0.03
C VAL A 53 -3.58 -1.69 0.40
N HIS A 54 -3.09 -0.54 -0.02
CA HIS A 54 -3.58 0.78 0.36
C HIS A 54 -4.32 1.46 -0.79
N HIS A 55 -5.43 2.15 -0.52
CA HIS A 55 -6.14 2.95 -1.52
C HIS A 55 -5.51 4.34 -1.64
N THR A 56 -4.93 4.66 -2.79
CA THR A 56 -4.26 5.95 -3.02
C THR A 56 -5.25 7.12 -3.15
N LYS A 57 -6.51 6.81 -3.51
CA LYS A 57 -7.61 7.77 -3.50
C LYS A 57 -8.45 7.61 -2.22
N PRO A 58 -8.74 8.70 -1.50
CA PRO A 58 -9.59 8.61 -0.32
C PRO A 58 -10.98 8.06 -0.69
N LEU A 59 -11.38 6.97 -0.04
CA LEU A 59 -12.62 6.25 -0.39
C LEU A 59 -13.91 7.08 -0.27
N HIS A 60 -13.89 8.19 0.48
CA HIS A 60 -15.01 9.11 0.60
C HIS A 60 -15.22 9.98 -0.65
N THR A 61 -14.24 10.00 -1.56
CA THR A 61 -14.33 10.69 -2.86
C THR A 61 -14.92 9.79 -3.95
N LEU A 62 -15.09 8.49 -3.70
CA LEU A 62 -15.70 7.56 -4.63
C LEU A 62 -17.23 7.71 -4.60
N GLN A 63 -17.84 7.86 -5.77
CA GLN A 63 -19.28 7.91 -5.95
C GLN A 63 -19.91 6.50 -5.87
N PRO A 64 -21.21 6.40 -5.54
CA PRO A 64 -21.94 5.15 -5.68
C PRO A 64 -21.85 4.62 -7.11
N GLY A 65 -21.30 3.41 -7.30
CA GLY A 65 -21.06 2.81 -8.61
C GLY A 65 -19.60 2.83 -9.07
N ASP A 66 -18.74 3.64 -8.44
CA ASP A 66 -17.31 3.62 -8.73
C ASP A 66 -16.69 2.29 -8.31
N LYS A 67 -16.11 1.60 -9.30
CA LYS A 67 -15.31 0.40 -9.07
C LYS A 67 -13.88 0.84 -8.76
N THR A 68 -13.34 0.42 -7.62
CA THR A 68 -11.91 0.57 -7.33
C THR A 68 -11.10 -0.11 -8.43
N LYS A 69 -10.23 0.64 -9.10
CA LYS A 69 -9.31 0.09 -10.10
C LYS A 69 -8.04 -0.39 -9.39
N LEU A 70 -7.37 -1.40 -9.94
CA LEU A 70 -6.08 -1.86 -9.38
C LEU A 70 -5.01 -0.75 -9.40
N ALA A 71 -5.12 0.22 -10.33
CA ALA A 71 -4.26 1.40 -10.40
C ALA A 71 -4.49 2.40 -9.25
N ASP A 72 -5.64 2.35 -8.57
CA ASP A 72 -5.94 3.18 -7.39
C ASP A 72 -5.46 2.52 -6.08
N LEU A 73 -4.70 1.42 -6.20
CA LEU A 73 -4.15 0.66 -5.08
C LEU A 73 -2.63 0.68 -5.13
N ALA A 74 -2.01 0.79 -3.97
CA ALA A 74 -0.57 0.70 -3.77
C ALA A 74 -0.22 -0.42 -2.79
N LEU A 75 0.90 -1.08 -3.02
CA LEU A 75 1.49 -2.03 -2.07
C LEU A 75 2.40 -1.28 -1.08
N LEU A 76 2.13 -1.42 0.22
CA LEU A 76 2.92 -0.79 1.27
C LEU A 76 3.32 -1.81 2.35
N CYS A 77 4.52 -1.66 2.92
CA CYS A 77 4.84 -2.35 4.16
C CYS A 77 4.07 -1.73 5.34
N ALA A 78 3.93 -2.48 6.44
CA ALA A 78 3.21 -2.02 7.62
C ALA A 78 3.68 -0.66 8.14
N ASN A 79 4.98 -0.39 8.07
CA ASN A 79 5.56 0.88 8.52
C ASN A 79 5.16 2.05 7.59
N CYS A 80 5.38 1.92 6.28
CA CYS A 80 5.00 2.97 5.33
C CYS A 80 3.48 3.20 5.30
N HIS A 81 2.69 2.14 5.45
CA HIS A 81 1.25 2.24 5.54
C HIS A 81 0.81 3.04 6.79
N ARG A 82 1.46 2.80 7.93
CA ARG A 82 1.26 3.61 9.14
C ARG A 82 1.68 5.07 8.94
N VAL A 83 2.77 5.34 8.21
CA VAL A 83 3.22 6.71 7.92
C VAL A 83 2.22 7.45 7.03
N VAL A 84 1.65 6.82 6.01
CA VAL A 84 0.58 7.39 5.17
C VAL A 84 -0.57 7.92 6.03
N HIS A 85 -0.97 7.14 7.04
CA HIS A 85 -2.08 7.49 7.94
C HIS A 85 -1.67 8.27 9.20
N SER A 86 -0.41 8.70 9.31
CA SER A 86 0.11 9.36 10.53
C SER A 86 -0.41 10.78 10.75
N GLN A 87 -0.89 11.44 9.70
CA GLN A 87 -1.38 12.82 9.74
C GLN A 87 -2.88 12.92 9.46
N ARG A 88 -3.50 14.06 9.86
CA ARG A 88 -4.93 14.32 9.61
C ARG A 88 -5.24 14.32 8.11
N LYS A 89 -4.39 14.99 7.33
CA LYS A 89 -4.35 14.84 5.87
C LYS A 89 -3.38 13.70 5.59
N TRP A 90 -3.86 12.62 4.97
CA TRP A 90 -2.99 11.49 4.65
C TRP A 90 -1.92 11.89 3.67
N LEU A 91 -0.73 11.33 3.86
CA LEU A 91 0.36 11.49 2.92
C LEU A 91 0.11 10.57 1.73
N SER A 92 0.42 11.05 0.53
CA SER A 92 0.53 10.22 -0.66
C SER A 92 1.72 9.27 -0.56
N VAL A 93 1.67 8.17 -1.33
CA VAL A 93 2.80 7.23 -1.45
C VAL A 93 4.07 7.95 -1.91
N ALA A 94 3.93 8.94 -2.80
CA ALA A 94 5.04 9.78 -3.27
C ALA A 94 5.67 10.59 -2.14
N GLU A 95 4.87 11.27 -1.31
CA GLU A 95 5.38 12.02 -0.15
C GLU A 95 6.09 11.10 0.86
N VAL A 96 5.58 9.88 1.09
CA VAL A 96 6.25 8.90 1.96
C VAL A 96 7.56 8.42 1.35
N LYS A 97 7.60 8.17 0.04
CA LYS A 97 8.80 7.79 -0.70
C LYS A 97 9.87 8.89 -0.61
N GLU A 98 9.50 10.14 -0.89
CA GLU A 98 10.41 11.28 -0.79
C GLU A 98 10.99 11.43 0.61
N ARG A 99 10.15 11.33 1.66
CA ARG A 99 10.61 11.35 3.06
C ARG A 99 11.58 10.21 3.37
N TYR A 100 11.28 8.99 2.91
CA TYR A 100 12.16 7.85 3.13
C TYR A 100 13.52 8.06 2.47
N GLN A 101 13.54 8.50 1.22
CA GLN A 101 14.78 8.75 0.47
C GLN A 101 15.60 9.93 1.02
N ALA A 102 14.95 11.00 1.49
CA ALA A 102 15.63 12.14 2.07
C ALA A 102 16.40 11.77 3.35
N ASN A 103 15.85 10.88 4.18
CA ASN A 103 16.48 10.45 5.42
C ASN A 103 17.54 9.35 5.22
N LEU A 104 17.40 8.49 4.20
CA LEU A 104 18.46 7.51 3.86
C LEU A 104 19.77 8.20 3.44
N LYS A 105 19.72 9.37 2.81
CA LYS A 105 20.91 10.13 2.39
C LYS A 105 21.63 10.84 3.54
N GLN A 106 21.07 10.82 4.75
CA GLN A 106 21.65 11.45 5.95
C GLN A 106 22.39 10.44 6.84
N THR A 107 22.36 9.16 6.47
CA THR A 107 23.10 8.04 7.09
C THR A 107 24.15 7.52 6.14
#